data_AF-A0A2U1KI87-F1
#
_entry.id   AF-A0A2U1KI87-F1
#
_cell.length_a   1.000
_cell.length_b   1.000
_cell.length_c   1.000
_cell.angle_alpha   90.00
_cell.angle_beta   90.00
_cell.angle_gamma   90.00
#
_symmetry.space_group_name_H-M   'P 1'
#
loop_
_entity.id
_entity.type
_entity.pdbx_description
1 polymer ?
#
loop_
_entity_poly.entity_id
_entity_poly.type
_entity_poly.pdbx_seq_one_letter_code
_entity_poly.pdbx_strand_id
1 'polypeptide(L)'
;MGARPNIDSLKVACGSNQLQHCFKYLFVQEWRENEDLIIYIGQKCDELDTNIQRRDELIQEGQSFGLFHEVAPDAVECMVETQQRDREILAALVGVLDLAREGRVEKQRHVGLMDLKG
;
A
#
# COMPACT_ATOMS: atom_id res chain seq x y z
N MET A 1 15.76 -14.14 -13.59
CA MET A 1 15.24 -14.47 -14.94
C MET A 1 13.86 -15.10 -14.75
N GLY A 2 12.79 -14.37 -15.10
CA GLY A 2 11.44 -14.95 -15.07
C GLY A 2 11.29 -15.97 -16.18
N ALA A 3 10.67 -17.13 -15.87
CA ALA A 3 10.29 -18.10 -16.90
C ALA A 3 9.45 -17.39 -17.97
N ARG A 4 9.68 -17.70 -19.25
CA ARG A 4 8.84 -17.17 -20.33
C ARG A 4 7.38 -17.52 -20.02
N PRO A 5 6.44 -16.56 -20.07
CA PRO A 5 5.03 -16.87 -19.85
C PRO A 5 4.58 -17.93 -20.87
N ASN A 6 4.05 -19.04 -20.36
CA ASN A 6 3.63 -20.18 -21.17
C ASN A 6 2.10 -20.30 -21.13
N ILE A 7 1.45 -20.01 -22.25
CA ILE A 7 0.00 -20.10 -22.39
C ILE A 7 -0.52 -21.51 -22.07
N ASP A 8 0.22 -22.58 -22.40
CA ASP A 8 -0.24 -23.94 -22.12
C ASP A 8 -0.25 -24.23 -20.61
N SER A 9 0.68 -23.65 -19.85
CA SER A 9 0.62 -23.71 -18.38
C SER A 9 -0.60 -22.98 -17.82
N LEU A 10 -1.00 -21.86 -18.44
CA LEU A 10 -2.20 -21.11 -18.05
C LEU A 10 -3.48 -21.87 -18.41
N LYS A 11 -3.53 -22.56 -19.56
CA LYS A 11 -4.66 -23.44 -19.89
C LYS A 11 -4.84 -24.54 -18.86
N VAL A 12 -3.73 -25.15 -18.41
CA VAL A 12 -3.75 -26.15 -17.33
C VAL A 12 -4.22 -25.52 -16.02
N ALA A 13 -3.66 -24.38 -15.63
CA ALA A 13 -4.00 -23.70 -14.38
C ALA A 13 -5.46 -23.22 -14.32
N CYS A 14 -6.00 -22.72 -15.44
CA CYS A 14 -7.39 -22.28 -15.51
C CYS A 14 -8.38 -23.39 -15.90
N GLY A 15 -7.88 -24.58 -16.27
CA GLY A 15 -8.71 -25.71 -16.69
C GLY A 15 -9.45 -25.51 -18.03
N SER A 16 -8.99 -24.59 -18.88
CA SER A 16 -9.65 -24.26 -20.14
C SER A 16 -8.68 -24.05 -21.29
N ASN A 17 -9.06 -24.55 -22.47
CA ASN A 17 -8.31 -24.30 -23.71
C ASN A 17 -8.63 -22.95 -24.36
N GLN A 18 -9.64 -22.23 -23.85
CA GLN A 18 -10.02 -20.92 -24.36
C GLN A 18 -9.10 -19.84 -23.78
N LEU A 19 -8.46 -19.06 -24.66
CA LEU A 19 -7.54 -17.98 -24.26
C LEU A 19 -8.21 -16.93 -23.38
N GLN A 20 -9.48 -16.63 -23.63
CA GLN A 20 -10.26 -15.70 -22.82
C GLN A 20 -10.35 -16.15 -21.36
N HIS A 21 -10.58 -17.43 -21.10
CA HIS A 21 -10.57 -17.98 -19.75
C HIS A 21 -9.18 -17.93 -19.11
N CYS A 22 -8.12 -18.16 -19.89
CA CYS A 22 -6.75 -18.01 -19.41
C CYS A 22 -6.45 -16.57 -18.97
N PHE A 23 -6.85 -15.57 -19.76
CA PHE A 23 -6.64 -14.17 -19.42
C PHE A 23 -7.54 -13.70 -18.27
N LYS A 24 -8.79 -14.16 -18.22
CA LYS A 24 -9.66 -13.90 -17.07
C LYS A 24 -9.04 -14.44 -15.78
N TYR A 25 -8.49 -15.65 -15.84
CA TYR A 25 -7.82 -16.26 -14.69
C TYR A 25 -6.66 -15.40 -14.18
N LEU A 26 -5.83 -14.85 -15.07
CA LEU A 26 -4.78 -13.89 -14.71
C LEU A 26 -5.33 -12.64 -14.02
N PHE A 27 -6.33 -11.99 -14.63
CA PHE A 27 -6.93 -10.79 -14.03
C PHE A 27 -7.56 -11.06 -12.66
N VAL A 28 -8.14 -12.24 -12.44
CA VAL A 28 -8.66 -12.64 -11.12
C VAL A 28 -7.53 -12.81 -10.11
N GLN A 29 -6.38 -13.38 -10.51
CA GLN A 29 -5.21 -13.50 -9.63
C GLN A 29 -4.64 -12.12 -9.29
N GLU A 30 -4.37 -11.29 -10.30
CA GLU A 30 -3.86 -9.93 -10.12
C GLU A 30 -4.82 -9.07 -9.29
N TRP A 31 -6.15 -9.27 -9.42
CA TRP A 31 -7.14 -8.59 -8.60
C TRP A 31 -7.01 -8.96 -7.11
N ARG A 32 -6.78 -10.25 -6.80
CA ARG A 32 -6.54 -10.70 -5.42
C ARG A 32 -5.22 -10.18 -4.86
N GLU A 33 -4.15 -10.26 -5.65
CA GLU A 33 -2.85 -9.69 -5.27
C GLU A 33 -2.96 -8.19 -4.98
N ASN A 34 -3.80 -7.49 -5.74
CA ASN A 34 -4.04 -6.07 -5.52
C ASN A 34 -4.81 -5.81 -4.20
N GLU A 35 -5.76 -6.68 -3.82
CA GLU A 35 -6.43 -6.61 -2.50
C GLU A 35 -5.45 -6.86 -1.36
N ASP A 36 -4.58 -7.86 -1.49
CA ASP A 36 -3.56 -8.15 -0.48
C ASP A 36 -2.60 -6.96 -0.31
N LEU A 37 -2.22 -6.30 -1.42
CA LEU A 37 -1.43 -5.08 -1.41
C LEU A 37 -2.15 -3.91 -0.71
N ILE A 38 -3.45 -3.72 -0.99
CA ILE A 38 -4.27 -2.69 -0.34
C ILE A 38 -4.30 -2.89 1.17
N ILE A 39 -4.52 -4.14 1.63
CA ILE A 39 -4.53 -4.48 3.05
C ILE A 39 -3.17 -4.17 3.68
N TYR A 40 -2.09 -4.62 3.05
CA TYR A 40 -0.73 -4.43 3.55
C TYR A 40 -0.35 -2.94 3.68
N ILE A 41 -0.60 -2.14 2.64
CA ILE A 41 -0.30 -0.70 2.65
C ILE A 41 -1.19 0.02 3.66
N GLY A 42 -2.47 -0.35 3.75
CA GLY A 42 -3.41 0.19 4.75
C GLY A 42 -2.88 0.00 6.16
N GLN A 43 -2.45 -1.22 6.52
CA GLN A 43 -1.83 -1.49 7.82
C GLN A 43 -0.58 -0.64 8.08
N LYS A 44 0.27 -0.44 7.06
CA LYS A 44 1.46 0.41 7.19
C LYS A 44 1.12 1.89 7.37
N CYS A 45 0.04 2.37 6.75
CA CYS A 45 -0.47 3.72 6.99
C CYS A 45 -0.93 3.88 8.45
N ASP A 46 -1.73 2.94 8.95
CA ASP A 46 -2.26 2.98 10.32
C ASP A 46 -1.14 2.93 11.38
N GLU A 47 -0.15 2.06 11.17
CA GLU A 47 1.04 1.96 12.04
C GLU A 47 1.84 3.27 12.06
N LEU A 48 2.06 3.87 10.88
CA LEU A 48 2.84 5.09 10.76
C LEU A 48 2.10 6.31 11.32
N ASP A 49 0.79 6.42 11.08
CA ASP A 49 -0.05 7.48 11.63
C ASP A 49 -0.07 7.43 13.17
N THR A 50 -0.18 6.23 13.75
CA THR A 50 -0.10 6.04 15.22
C THR A 50 1.25 6.52 15.77
N ASN A 51 2.36 6.22 15.09
CA ASN A 51 3.69 6.66 15.50
C ASN A 51 3.85 8.18 15.38
N ILE A 52 3.30 8.77 14.32
CA ILE A 52 3.27 10.22 14.13
C ILE A 52 2.51 10.88 15.28
N GLN A 53 1.29 10.43 15.59
CA GLN A 53 0.50 10.98 16.69
C GLN A 53 1.24 10.92 18.03
N ARG A 54 1.82 9.75 18.37
CA ARG A 54 2.63 9.59 19.58
C ARG A 54 3.81 10.55 19.63
N ARG A 55 4.53 10.74 18.52
CA ARG A 55 5.70 11.63 18.50
C ARG A 55 5.29 13.10 18.57
N ASP A 56 4.13 13.48 18.03
CA ASP A 56 3.59 14.83 18.21
C ASP A 56 3.34 15.16 19.68
N GLU A 57 2.76 14.22 20.44
CA GLU A 57 2.58 14.37 21.90
C GLU A 57 3.93 14.56 22.62
N LEU A 58 4.93 13.73 22.29
CA LEU A 58 6.27 13.83 22.88
C LEU A 58 7.00 15.12 22.53
N ILE A 59 6.87 15.60 21.29
CA ILE A 59 7.45 16.89 20.86
C ILE A 59 6.78 18.02 21.64
N GLN A 60 5.44 18.01 21.78
CA GLN A 60 4.72 19.02 22.54
C GLN A 60 5.10 19.01 24.02
N GLU A 61 5.18 17.83 24.64
CA GLU A 61 5.64 17.67 26.02
C GLU A 61 7.08 18.21 26.17
N GLY A 62 7.98 17.80 25.28
CA GLY A 62 9.38 18.26 25.21
C GLY A 62 9.51 19.78 25.15
N GLN A 63 8.68 20.42 24.31
CA GLN A 63 8.63 21.88 24.16
C GLN A 63 7.97 22.60 25.35
N SER A 64 7.12 21.91 26.10
CA SER A 64 6.42 22.47 27.27
C SER A 64 7.30 22.57 28.52
N PHE A 65 8.36 21.77 28.59
CA PHE A 65 9.30 21.84 29.70
C PHE A 65 10.04 23.19 29.69
N GLY A 66 9.92 23.94 30.78
CA GLY A 66 10.53 25.26 30.92
C GLY A 66 12.07 25.21 31.11
N LEU A 67 12.67 26.40 31.26
CA LEU A 67 14.13 26.65 31.43
C LEU A 67 14.83 25.81 32.52
N PHE A 68 14.08 25.13 33.39
CA PHE A 68 14.59 24.36 34.53
C PHE A 68 14.79 22.87 34.24
N HIS A 69 14.36 22.38 33.08
CA HIS A 69 14.67 21.03 32.63
C HIS A 69 15.78 21.05 31.58
N GLU A 70 16.73 20.11 31.69
CA GLU A 70 17.71 19.80 30.65
C GLU A 70 17.04 19.11 29.46
N VAL A 71 16.08 19.77 28.82
CA VAL A 71 15.63 19.34 27.50
C VAL A 71 16.74 19.72 26.53
N ALA A 72 17.29 18.72 25.83
CA ALA A 72 18.22 18.95 24.74
C ALA A 72 17.44 19.52 23.53
N PRO A 73 17.56 20.82 23.20
CA PRO A 73 16.80 21.42 22.10
C PRO A 73 17.12 20.73 20.77
N ASP A 74 18.39 20.37 20.57
CA ASP A 74 18.87 19.61 19.41
C ASP A 74 18.15 18.26 19.26
N ALA A 75 17.80 17.59 20.38
CA ALA A 75 17.07 16.33 20.33
C ALA A 75 15.61 16.53 19.91
N VAL A 76 14.97 17.62 20.38
CA VAL A 76 13.61 17.98 19.96
C VAL A 76 13.58 18.36 18.48
N GLU A 77 14.59 19.09 18.00
CA GLU A 77 14.74 19.42 16.58
C GLU A 77 14.89 18.15 15.72
N CYS A 78 15.75 17.21 16.11
CA CYS A 78 15.89 15.91 15.43
C CYS A 78 14.55 15.15 15.36
N MET A 79 13.74 15.21 16.42
CA MET A 79 12.41 14.59 16.44
C MET A 79 11.46 15.27 15.45
N VAL A 80 11.47 16.60 15.36
CA VAL A 80 10.65 17.37 14.40
C VAL A 80 11.04 17.04 12.95
N GLU A 81 12.34 16.95 12.66
CA GLU A 81 12.82 16.59 11.32
C GLU A 81 12.39 15.16 10.93
N THR A 82 12.57 14.21 11.84
CA THR A 82 12.14 12.82 11.63
C THR A 82 10.63 12.74 11.44
N GLN A 83 9.87 13.47 12.26
CA GLN A 83 8.42 13.55 12.18
C GLN A 83 7.94 14.09 10.83
N GLN A 84 8.59 15.13 10.32
CA GLN A 84 8.27 15.69 9.01
C GLN A 84 8.49 14.67 7.89
N ARG A 85 9.60 13.91 7.96
CA ARG A 85 9.87 12.85 6.99
C ARG A 85 8.84 11.72 7.06
N ASP A 86 8.44 11.31 8.27
CA ASP A 86 7.43 10.27 8.45
C ASP A 86 6.06 10.70 7.88
N ARG A 87 5.68 11.97 8.03
CA ARG A 87 4.46 12.52 7.39
C ARG A 87 4.53 12.49 5.86
N GLU A 88 5.69 12.81 5.28
CA GLU A 88 5.90 12.70 3.83
C GLU A 88 5.78 11.25 3.33
N ILE A 89 6.35 10.30 4.08
CA ILE A 89 6.23 8.87 3.80
C ILE A 89 4.76 8.43 3.88
N LEU A 90 4.02 8.85 4.91
CA LEU A 90 2.60 8.53 5.05
C LEU A 90 1.79 9.07 3.86
N ALA A 91 2.01 10.32 3.45
CA ALA A 91 1.34 10.90 2.30
C ALA A 91 1.63 10.12 1.00
N ALA A 92 2.88 9.67 0.81
CA ALA A 92 3.24 8.83 -0.32
C ALA A 92 2.54 7.46 -0.28
N LEU A 93 2.48 6.82 0.89
CA LEU A 93 1.79 5.53 1.07
C LEU A 93 0.28 5.64 0.80
N VAL A 94 -0.36 6.71 1.25
CA VAL A 94 -1.77 7.01 0.93
C VAL A 94 -1.96 7.15 -0.59
N GLY A 95 -1.06 7.85 -1.28
CA GLY A 95 -1.09 7.94 -2.74
C GLY A 95 -0.97 6.58 -3.43
N VAL A 96 -0.10 5.70 -2.94
CA VAL A 96 0.01 4.32 -3.45
C VAL A 96 -1.26 3.51 -3.17
N LEU A 97 -1.85 3.68 -1.98
CA LEU A 97 -3.09 3.01 -1.59
C LEU A 97 -4.25 3.39 -2.51
N ASP A 98 -4.37 4.66 -2.88
CA ASP A 98 -5.39 5.14 -3.80
C ASP A 98 -5.20 4.58 -5.21
N LEU A 99 -3.96 4.59 -5.73
CA LEU A 99 -3.63 3.93 -7.00
C LEU A 99 -3.94 2.43 -6.97
N ALA A 100 -3.66 1.75 -5.85
CA ALA A 100 -3.96 0.34 -5.69
C ALA A 100 -5.48 0.08 -5.71
N ARG A 101 -6.28 0.94 -5.08
CA ARG A 101 -7.76 0.88 -5.09
C ARG A 101 -8.32 1.12 -6.50
N GLU A 102 -7.80 2.10 -7.23
CA GLU A 102 -8.17 2.35 -8.63
C GLU A 102 -7.83 1.14 -9.51
N GLY A 103 -6.60 0.61 -9.38
CA GLY A 103 -6.15 -0.57 -10.08
C GLY A 103 -7.02 -1.80 -9.79
N ARG A 104 -7.55 -1.93 -8.57
CA ARG A 104 -8.50 -2.99 -8.21
C ARG A 104 -9.82 -2.83 -8.96
N VAL A 105 -10.39 -1.62 -8.97
CA VAL A 105 -11.66 -1.33 -9.67
C VAL A 105 -11.52 -1.58 -11.16
N GLU A 106 -10.38 -1.18 -11.75
CA GLU A 106 -10.06 -1.46 -13.15
C GLU A 106 -10.04 -2.97 -13.44
N LYS A 107 -9.30 -3.76 -12.65
CA LYS A 107 -9.22 -5.22 -12.82
C LYS A 107 -10.59 -5.89 -12.65
N GLN A 108 -11.39 -5.46 -11.68
CA GLN A 108 -12.76 -5.96 -11.49
C GLN A 108 -13.62 -5.73 -12.75
N ARG A 109 -13.50 -4.55 -13.36
CA ARG A 109 -14.17 -4.24 -14.63
C ARG A 109 -13.67 -5.14 -15.77
N HIS A 110 -12.36 -5.40 -15.86
CA HIS A 110 -11.81 -6.31 -16.88
C HIS A 110 -12.34 -7.74 -16.74
N VAL A 111 -12.41 -8.27 -15.52
CA VAL A 111 -13.02 -9.58 -15.25
C VAL A 111 -14.48 -9.61 -15.72
N GLY A 112 -15.27 -8.59 -15.38
CA GLY A 112 -16.67 -8.50 -15.81
C GLY A 112 -16.85 -8.41 -17.33
N LEU A 113 -15.97 -7.69 -18.04
CA LEU A 113 -16.00 -7.64 -19.51
C LEU A 113 -15.71 -9.00 -20.15
N MET A 114 -14.86 -9.82 -19.52
CA MET A 114 -14.55 -11.17 -19.98
C MET A 114 -15.65 -12.18 -19.66
N ASP A 115 -16.55 -11.87 -18.71
CA ASP A 115 -17.75 -12.66 -18.44
C ASP A 115 -18.88 -12.39 -19.44
N LEU A 116 -18.98 -11.16 -19.96
CA LEU A 116 -20.02 -10.78 -20.93
C LEU A 116 -19.72 -11.22 -22.36
N LYS A 117 -18.45 -11.49 -22.67
CA LYS A 117 -17.98 -11.83 -24.03
C LYS A 117 -17.66 -13.32 -24.21
N GLY A 118 -17.85 -14.14 -23.17
CA GLY A 118 -17.47 -15.56 -23.12
C GLY A 118 -18.62 -16.49 -23.40
#